data_AF-A0A7Y3MWC5-F1
#
_entry.id   AF-A0A7Y3MWC5-F1
#
_cell.length_a   1.000
_cell.length_b   1.000
_cell.length_c   1.000
_cell.angle_alpha   90.00
_cell.angle_beta   90.00
_cell.angle_gamma   90.00
#
_symmetry.space_group_name_H-M   'P 1'
#
loop_
_entity.id
_entity.type
_entity.pdbx_description
1 polymer ?
#
loop_
_entity_poly.entity_id
_entity_poly.type
_entity_poly.pdbx_seq_one_letter_code
_entity_poly.pdbx_strand_id
1 'polypeptide(L)' 'LGVLVSLSKKIREQGGELRLASLNEDLRTLFELTKLDTLFQISDDLNGALEGF' A
#
# COMPACT_ATOMS: atom_id res chain seq x y z
N LEU A 1 -10.23 2.68 4.98
CA LEU A 1 -8.82 2.58 5.43
C LEU A 1 -8.59 1.44 6.42
N GLY A 2 -9.37 1.31 7.50
CA GLY A 2 -9.16 0.27 8.52
C GLY A 2 -9.05 -1.17 7.97
N VAL A 3 -9.86 -1.52 6.97
CA VAL A 3 -9.80 -2.84 6.30
C VAL A 3 -8.45 -3.09 5.63
N LEU A 4 -7.89 -2.11 4.92
CA LEU A 4 -6.58 -2.24 4.27
C LEU A 4 -5.46 -2.44 5.29
N VAL A 5 -5.53 -1.73 6.43
CA VAL A 5 -4.57 -1.89 7.53
C VAL A 5 -4.67 -3.30 8.13
N SER A 6 -5.89 -3.77 8.41
CA SER A 6 -6.10 -5.13 8.92
C SER A 6 -5.63 -6.21 7.95
N LEU A 7 -5.82 -6.01 6.64
CA LEU A 7 -5.35 -6.94 5.62
C LEU A 7 -3.83 -6.93 5.49
N SER A 8 -3.21 -5.74 5.43
CA SER A 8 -1.75 -5.57 5.40
C SER A 8 -1.09 -6.28 6.58
N LYS A 9 -1.64 -6.12 7.78
CA LYS A 9 -1.16 -6.80 8.98
C LYS A 9 -1.21 -8.33 8.84
N LYS A 10 -2.35 -8.89 8.41
CA LYS A 10 -2.51 -10.35 8.22
C LYS A 10 -1.55 -10.91 7.17
N ILE A 11 -1.32 -10.18 6.07
CA ILE A 11 -0.38 -10.60 5.01
C ILE A 11 1.06 -10.59 5.55
N ARG A 12 1.45 -9.54 6.28
CA ARG A 12 2.77 -9.43 6.92
C ARG A 12 3.01 -10.54 7.95
N GLU A 13 1.99 -10.90 8.73
CA GLU A 13 2.04 -12.02 9.69
C GLU A 13 2.34 -13.37 9.01
N GLN A 14 2.02 -13.51 7.71
CA GLN A 14 2.32 -14.70 6.90
C GLN A 14 3.62 -14.56 6.10
N GLY A 15 4.40 -13.51 6.33
CA GLY A 15 5.64 -13.22 5.60
C GLY A 15 5.43 -12.65 4.20
N GLY A 16 4.19 -12.25 3.86
CA GLY A 16 3.89 -11.56 2.60
C GLY A 16 4.01 -10.05 2.71
N GLU A 17 3.84 -9.38 1.57
CA GLU A 17 3.79 -7.93 1.48
C GLU A 17 2.58 -7.49 0.65
N LEU A 18 1.92 -6.41 1.09
CA LEU A 18 0.82 -5.79 0.36
C LEU A 18 1.32 -4.46 -0.22
N ARG A 19 1.28 -4.34 -1.55
CA ARG A 19 1.68 -3.16 -2.30
C ARG A 19 0.48 -2.56 -3.03
N LEU A 20 0.50 -1.25 -3.22
CA LEU A 20 -0.54 -0.50 -3.92
C LEU A 20 0.06 0.12 -5.20
N ALA A 21 -0.74 0.19 -6.25
CA ALA A 21 -0.35 0.78 -7.53
C ALA A 21 -1.42 1.76 -8.01
N SER A 22 -1.00 2.82 -8.70
CA SER A 22 -1.89 3.73 -9.44
C SER A 22 -3.03 4.31 -8.60
N LEU A 23 -2.72 4.78 -7.39
CA LEU A 23 -3.68 5.55 -6.60
C LEU A 23 -4.01 6.87 -7.32
N ASN A 24 -5.27 7.31 -7.23
CA ASN A 24 -5.61 8.65 -7.64
C ASN A 24 -5.10 9.69 -6.63
N GLU A 25 -5.07 10.96 -7.02
CA GLU A 25 -4.53 12.07 -6.21
C GLU A 25 -5.22 12.21 -4.84
N ASP A 26 -6.55 12.03 -4.79
CA ASP A 26 -7.31 12.12 -3.55
C ASP A 26 -6.91 11.02 -2.55
N LEU A 27 -6.74 9.78 -3.03
CA LEU A 27 -6.28 8.65 -2.20
C LEU A 27 -4.82 8.83 -1.81
N ARG A 28 -3.97 9.35 -2.69
CA ARG A 28 -2.56 9.64 -2.38
C ARG A 28 -2.45 10.64 -1.24
N THR A 29 -3.17 11.76 -1.37
CA THR A 29 -3.26 12.80 -0.34
C THR A 29 -3.78 12.22 0.98
N LEU A 30 -4.84 11.40 0.93
CA LEU A 30 -5.40 10.78 2.14
C LEU A 30 -4.39 9.86 2.84
N PHE A 31 -3.60 9.09 2.10
CA PHE A 31 -2.57 8.21 2.67
C PHE A 31 -1.42 9.00 3.29
N GLU A 32 -0.96 10.06 2.62
CA GLU A 32 0.09 10.96 3.13
C GLU A 32 -0.34 11.69 4.42
N LEU A 33 -1.59 12.18 4.46
CA LEU A 33 -2.17 12.85 5.63
C LEU A 33 -2.28 11.90 6.84
N THR A 34 -2.61 10.64 6.58
CA THR A 34 -2.80 9.62 7.62
C THR A 34 -1.53 8.85 7.97
N LYS A 35 -0.40 9.17 7.32
CA LYS A 35 0.89 8.45 7.43
C LYS A 35 0.83 6.98 7.03
N LEU A 36 -0.22 6.57 6.32
CA LEU A 36 -0.35 5.22 5.81
C LEU A 36 0.61 4.96 4.64
N ASP A 37 1.03 5.99 3.92
CA ASP A 37 2.11 5.93 2.92
C ASP A 37 3.40 5.30 3.46
N THR A 38 3.65 5.38 4.77
CA THR A 38 4.80 4.71 5.41
C THR A 38 4.61 3.22 5.67
N LEU A 39 3.37 2.72 5.62
CA LEU A 39 3.01 1.32 5.90
C LEU A 39 2.85 0.47 4.64
N PHE A 40 2.67 1.10 3.48
CA PHE A 40 2.45 0.44 2.20
C PHE A 40 3.50 0.90 1.21
N GLN A 41 4.04 -0.01 0.42
CA GLN A 41 4.75 0.38 -0.79
C GLN A 41 3.72 0.81 -1.84
N ILE A 42 3.79 2.07 -2.25
CA ILE A 42 2.88 2.66 -3.24
C ILE A 42 3.70 2.98 -4.49
N SER A 43 3.33 2.39 -5.62
CA SER A 43 3.96 2.60 -6.92
C SER A 43 3.03 3.37 -7.86
N ASP A 44 3.60 4.09 -8.82
CA ASP A 44 2.80 4.86 -9.78
C ASP A 44 2.05 3.93 -10.75
N ASP A 45 2.62 2.78 -11.07
CA ASP A 45 2.02 1.77 -11.95
C ASP A 45 2.15 0.33 -11.42
N LEU A 46 1.48 -0.59 -12.12
CA LEU A 46 1.48 -2.01 -11.78
C LEU A 46 2.87 -2.64 -11.90
N ASN A 47 3.69 -2.21 -12.87
CA ASN A 47 5.01 -2.79 -13.09
C ASN A 47 5.94 -2.47 -11.92
N GLY A 48 5.94 -1.22 -11.44
CA GLY A 48 6.69 -0.81 -10.25
C GLY A 48 6.24 -1.54 -8.98
N ALA A 49 4.95 -1.84 -8.86
CA ALA A 49 4.47 -2.62 -7.71
C ALA A 49 4.95 -4.08 -7.72
N LEU A 50 5.16 -4.67 -8.91
CA LEU A 50 5.64 -6.04 -9.06
C LEU A 50 7.17 -6.17 -8.99
N GLU A 51 7.90 -5.07 -9.05
CA GLU A 51 9.36 -5.09 -9.04
C GLU A 51 9.91 -5.68 -7.73
N GLY A 52 10.75 -6.72 -7.82
CA GLY A 52 11.35 -7.38 -6.64
C GLY A 52 10.50 -8.44 -5.95
N PHE A 53 9.46 -8.96 -6.62
CA PHE A 53 8.75 -10.19 -6.25
C PHE A 53 9.21 -11.41 -7.06
#